data_AF-A0A357ZI34-F1
#
_entry.id   AF-A0A357ZI34-F1
#
_cell.length_a   1.000
_cell.length_b   1.000
_cell.length_c   1.000
_cell.angle_alpha   90.00
_cell.angle_beta   90.00
_cell.angle_gamma   90.00
#
_symmetry.space_group_name_H-M   'P 1'
#
loop_
_entity.id
_entity.type
_entity.pdbx_description
1 polymer ?
#
loop_
_entity_poly.entity_id
_entity_poly.type
_entity_poly.pdbx_seq_one_letter_code
_entity_poly.pdbx_strand_id
1 'polypeptide(L)' 'MSTQTEIIRAADQHLQRAGLLPMSIIADGQKHRCPVDGKPKGQDGEYRIYADDRPRLVWKNYR' A
#
# COMPACT_ATOMS: atom_id res chain seq x y z
N MET A 1 -11.94 -6.41 16.94
CA MET A 1 -11.47 -5.12 16.38
C MET A 1 -10.05 -5.36 15.92
N SER A 2 -9.78 -5.32 14.61
CA SER A 2 -8.40 -5.50 14.13
C SER A 2 -7.57 -4.27 14.54
N THR A 3 -6.40 -4.50 15.11
CA THR A 3 -5.55 -3.40 15.57
C THR A 3 -4.94 -2.69 14.36
N GLN A 4 -4.79 -1.36 14.41
CA GLN A 4 -4.20 -0.56 13.32
C GLN A 4 -2.88 -1.14 12.77
N THR A 5 -2.06 -1.69 13.67
CA THR A 5 -0.78 -2.34 13.34
C THR A 5 -0.96 -3.58 12.45
N GLU A 6 -2.01 -4.38 12.67
CA GLU A 6 -2.29 -5.58 11.88
C GLU A 6 -2.72 -5.21 10.46
N ILE A 7 -3.53 -4.16 10.32
CA ILE A 7 -3.96 -3.64 9.01
C ILE A 7 -2.76 -3.16 8.21
N ILE A 8 -1.86 -2.40 8.84
CA ILE A 8 -0.63 -1.89 8.20
C ILE A 8 0.27 -3.05 7.77
N ARG A 9 0.48 -4.04 8.64
CA ARG A 9 1.33 -5.22 8.33
C ARG A 9 0.76 -6.06 7.20
N ALA A 10 -0.54 -6.31 7.20
CA ALA A 10 -1.19 -7.06 6.13
C ALA A 10 -1.11 -6.30 4.79
N ALA A 11 -1.33 -4.98 4.81
CA ALA A 11 -1.22 -4.15 3.63
C ALA A 11 0.20 -4.14 3.05
N ASP A 12 1.22 -3.99 3.89
CA ASP A 12 2.62 -4.05 3.49
C ASP A 12 2.96 -5.35 2.75
N GLN A 13 2.57 -6.50 3.32
CA GLN A 13 2.79 -7.81 2.70
C GLN A 13 2.08 -7.94 1.34
N HIS A 14 0.86 -7.42 1.21
CA HIS A 14 0.13 -7.43 -0.06
C HIS A 14 0.78 -6.54 -1.10
N LEU A 15 1.24 -5.34 -0.73
CA LEU A 15 1.89 -4.40 -1.64
C LEU A 15 3.23 -4.93 -2.13
N GLN A 16 4.06 -5.49 -1.25
CA GLN A 16 5.33 -6.11 -1.64
C GLN A 16 5.13 -7.27 -2.62
N ARG A 17 4.13 -8.14 -2.38
CA ARG A 17 3.77 -9.23 -3.31
C ARG A 17 3.28 -8.73 -4.67
N ALA A 18 2.64 -7.57 -4.71
CA ALA A 18 2.22 -6.89 -5.93
C ALA A 18 3.35 -6.11 -6.63
N GLY A 19 4.56 -6.11 -6.05
CA GLY A 19 5.71 -5.38 -6.56
C GLY A 19 5.66 -3.88 -6.30
N LEU A 20 4.81 -3.41 -5.39
CA LEU A 20 4.80 -2.04 -4.90
C LEU A 20 5.74 -1.94 -3.69
N LEU A 21 6.62 -0.93 -3.69
CA LEU A 21 7.67 -0.74 -2.69
C LEU A 21 7.52 0.63 -1.99
N PRO A 22 6.42 0.89 -1.26
CA PRO A 22 6.25 2.11 -0.50
C PRO A 22 7.28 2.22 0.62
N MET A 23 7.92 3.39 0.75
CA MET A 23 8.86 3.67 1.85
C MET A 23 8.17 3.78 3.22
N SER A 24 6.87 4.09 3.23
CA SER A 24 6.04 4.13 4.43
C SER A 24 4.60 3.80 4.05
N ILE A 25 3.94 3.02 4.91
CA ILE A 25 2.55 2.61 4.74
C ILE A 25 1.65 3.59 5.46
N ILE A 26 0.80 4.29 4.70
CA ILE A 26 -0.14 5.27 5.23
C ILE A 26 -1.57 4.77 4.99
N ALA A 27 -2.34 4.69 6.07
CA ALA A 27 -3.71 4.18 6.08
C ALA A 27 -4.74 5.29 6.37
N ASP A 28 -4.73 6.32 5.54
CA ASP A 28 -5.53 7.54 5.66
C ASP A 28 -6.69 7.62 4.65
N GLY A 29 -6.92 6.56 3.88
CA GLY A 29 -7.92 6.55 2.80
C GLY A 29 -7.53 7.42 1.59
N GLN A 30 -6.33 7.97 1.54
CA GLN A 30 -5.83 8.77 0.42
C GLN A 30 -4.98 7.96 -0.53
N LYS A 31 -4.72 8.55 -1.69
CA LYS A 31 -3.97 7.93 -2.78
C LYS A 31 -2.49 8.22 -2.61
N HIS A 32 -1.69 7.19 -2.44
CA HIS A 32 -0.25 7.30 -2.26
C HIS A 32 0.47 6.68 -3.44
N ARG A 33 1.45 7.42 -3.99
CA ARG A 33 2.33 6.92 -5.04
C ARG A 33 3.57 6.30 -4.41
N CYS A 34 4.05 5.22 -5.00
CA CYS A 34 5.26 4.56 -4.53
C CYS A 34 6.10 4.01 -5.69
N PRO A 35 7.38 3.73 -5.42
CA PRO A 35 8.19 2.90 -6.30
C PRO A 35 7.59 1.52 -6.53
N VAL A 36 8.05 0.89 -7.60
CA VAL A 36 7.75 -0.51 -7.92
C VAL A 36 9.05 -1.27 -8.11
N ASP A 37 8.99 -2.59 -7.93
CA ASP A 37 10.10 -3.47 -8.23
C ASP A 37 10.64 -3.21 -9.65
N GLY A 38 11.96 -3.16 -9.79
CA GLY A 38 12.64 -2.82 -11.06
C GLY A 38 12.69 -1.33 -11.43
N LYS A 39 11.92 -0.46 -10.75
CA LYS A 39 12.00 1.01 -10.89
C LYS A 39 11.96 1.71 -9.52
N PRO A 40 13.02 1.57 -8.70
CA PRO A 40 13.04 2.06 -7.32
C PRO A 40 13.00 3.59 -7.19
N LYS A 41 13.31 4.32 -8.27
CA LYS A 41 13.20 5.79 -8.34
C LYS A 41 11.89 6.26 -9.01
N GLY A 42 11.10 5.33 -9.52
CA GLY A 42 9.83 5.62 -10.19
C GLY A 42 8.69 5.85 -9.20
N GLN A 43 7.56 6.32 -9.70
CA GLN A 43 6.31 6.42 -8.96
C GLN A 43 5.22 5.62 -9.68
N ASP A 44 5.60 4.51 -10.33
CA ASP A 44 4.72 3.66 -11.14
C ASP A 44 3.84 2.73 -10.28
N GLY A 45 3.85 2.88 -8.97
CA GLY A 45 2.94 2.21 -8.04
C GLY A 45 1.97 3.21 -7.44
N GLU A 46 0.74 2.77 -7.19
CA GLU A 46 -0.27 3.53 -6.48
C GLU A 46 -1.02 2.62 -5.51
N TYR A 47 -1.24 3.09 -4.28
CA TYR A 47 -2.05 2.37 -3.30
C TYR A 47 -2.94 3.32 -2.49
N ARG A 48 -3.98 2.75 -1.88
CA ARG A 48 -4.88 3.41 -0.93
C ARG A 48 -5.36 2.40 0.10
N ILE A 49 -5.18 2.71 1.38
CA ILE A 49 -5.61 1.87 2.50
C ILE A 49 -6.66 2.62 3.30
N TYR A 50 -7.81 2.00 3.49
CA TYR A 50 -8.86 2.48 4.38
C TYR A 50 -8.76 1.69 5.69
N ALA A 51 -8.63 2.39 6.82
CA ALA A 51 -8.53 1.81 8.16
C ALA A 51 -9.83 1.95 8.99
N ASP A 52 -10.92 2.36 8.35
CA ASP A 52 -12.25 2.48 8.97
C ASP A 52 -12.85 1.11 9.35
N ASP A 53 -14.13 1.11 9.77
CA ASP A 53 -14.90 -0.07 10.20
C ASP A 53 -14.83 -1.28 9.24
N ARG A 54 -14.56 -1.03 7.95
CA ARG A 54 -14.27 -2.06 6.93
C ARG A 54 -12.92 -1.81 6.28
N PRO A 55 -11.82 -2.39 6.81
CA PRO A 55 -10.51 -2.17 6.25
C PRO A 55 -10.41 -2.76 4.84
N ARG A 56 -9.92 -1.95 3.90
CA ARG A 56 -9.73 -2.37 2.49
C ARG A 56 -8.47 -1.75 1.91
N LEU A 57 -7.79 -2.51 1.06
CA LEU A 57 -6.61 -2.09 0.31
C LEU A 57 -6.95 -2.10 -1.18
N VAL A 58 -6.65 -1.00 -1.87
CA VAL A 58 -6.70 -0.89 -3.32
C VAL A 58 -5.29 -0.52 -3.81
N TRP A 59 -4.83 -1.17 -4.86
CA TRP A 59 -3.50 -0.93 -5.42
C TRP A 59 -3.49 -1.09 -6.94
N LYS A 60 -2.51 -0.44 -7.58
CA LYS A 60 -2.23 -0.60 -8.99
C LYS A 60 -0.72 -0.49 -9.22
N ASN A 61 -0.18 -1.50 -9.90
CA ASN A 61 1.16 -1.45 -10.46
C ASN A 61 1.03 -1.05 -11.94
N TYR A 62 1.72 0.01 -12.36
CA TYR A 62 1.74 0.50 -13.74
C TYR A 62 2.94 -0.04 -14.55
N ARG A 63 3.71 -0.98 -13.98
CA ARG A 63 4.78 -1.71 -14.67
C ARG A 63 4.23 -2.66 -15.74
#